data_AF-A0A443QZ11-F1
#
_entry.id   AF-A0A443QZ11-F1
#
_cell.length_a   1.000
_cell.length_b   1.000
_cell.length_c   1.000
_cell.angle_alpha   90.00
_cell.angle_beta   90.00
_cell.angle_gamma   90.00
#
_symmetry.space_group_name_H-M   'P 1'
#
loop_
_entity.id
_entity.type
_entity.pdbx_description
1 polymer ?
#
loop_
_entity_poly.entity_id
_entity_poly.type
_entity_poly.pdbx_seq_one_letter_code
_entity_poly.pdbx_strand_id
1 'polypeptide(L)'
;MNNFQQDYMQIPPITRAYTTACVLTTLAVQLDIVSPFQLYFNPAAIFHRYEIWRLFTSFLFFGSVGFNFLFNLIFTYRYCRMLEEGSFRGRAADFFLMFLFGGTLMIIIALFVNLLFLGHAFTIMLVYVWSRRNPWVRMNFFGLLNFQAPYLPWVLFALSLLLGNSVLVDLMGIAVGHIYYFLEDVFPNQVGGFRILRTPRFL
;
A
#
# COMPACT_ATOMS: atom_id res chain seq x y z
N MET A 1 -30.29 -0.18 -12.44
CA MET A 1 -28.85 -0.36 -12.11
C MET A 1 -28.71 -1.70 -11.41
N ASN A 2 -27.78 -2.56 -11.84
CA ASN A 2 -27.56 -3.86 -11.19
C ASN A 2 -26.99 -3.66 -9.78
N ASN A 3 -27.42 -4.43 -8.76
CA ASN A 3 -26.92 -4.33 -7.37
C ASN A 3 -25.38 -4.25 -7.29
N PHE A 4 -24.69 -5.05 -8.09
CA PHE A 4 -23.22 -5.05 -8.18
C PHE A 4 -22.60 -3.70 -8.58
N GLN A 5 -23.25 -2.96 -9.49
CA GLN A 5 -22.77 -1.64 -9.89
C GLN A 5 -22.93 -0.64 -8.74
N GLN A 6 -24.00 -0.76 -7.95
CA GLN A 6 -24.21 0.09 -6.78
C GLN A 6 -23.17 -0.22 -5.71
N ASP A 7 -22.91 -1.50 -5.43
CA ASP A 7 -21.90 -1.93 -4.46
C ASP A 7 -20.48 -1.47 -4.86
N TYR A 8 -20.14 -1.57 -6.16
CA TYR A 8 -18.86 -1.07 -6.68
C TYR A 8 -18.75 0.46 -6.62
N MET A 9 -19.85 1.17 -6.87
CA MET A 9 -19.88 2.64 -6.79
C MET A 9 -19.82 3.18 -5.36
N GLN A 10 -20.20 2.37 -4.36
CA GLN A 10 -20.02 2.71 -2.94
C GLN A 10 -18.55 2.66 -2.50
N ILE A 11 -17.68 1.96 -3.24
CA ILE A 11 -16.25 1.92 -2.93
C ILE A 11 -15.65 3.31 -3.20
N PRO A 12 -14.88 3.87 -2.26
CA PRO A 12 -14.18 5.14 -2.44
C PRO A 12 -13.31 5.17 -3.71
N PRO A 13 -13.18 6.33 -4.37
CA PRO A 13 -12.60 6.42 -5.71
C PRO A 13 -11.16 5.90 -5.81
N ILE A 14 -10.27 6.23 -4.87
CA ILE A 14 -8.85 5.85 -4.94
C ILE A 14 -8.70 4.37 -4.61
N THR A 15 -9.36 3.91 -3.55
CA THR A 15 -9.42 2.49 -3.17
C THR A 15 -9.91 1.63 -4.32
N ARG A 16 -10.98 2.05 -4.98
CA ARG A 16 -11.58 1.37 -6.12
C ARG A 16 -10.63 1.31 -7.30
N ALA A 17 -10.06 2.45 -7.70
CA ALA A 17 -9.12 2.51 -8.81
C ALA A 17 -7.89 1.61 -8.57
N TYR A 18 -7.30 1.68 -7.37
CA TYR A 18 -6.12 0.90 -7.02
C TYR A 18 -6.42 -0.60 -6.96
N THR A 19 -7.51 -1.02 -6.30
CA THR A 19 -7.88 -2.45 -6.19
C THR A 19 -8.19 -3.04 -7.56
N THR A 20 -8.94 -2.30 -8.40
CA THR A 20 -9.24 -2.73 -9.78
C THR A 20 -7.97 -2.83 -10.61
N ALA A 21 -7.04 -1.89 -10.50
CA ALA A 21 -5.76 -1.95 -11.20
C ALA A 21 -4.92 -3.17 -10.77
N CYS A 22 -4.93 -3.54 -9.48
CA CYS A 22 -4.25 -4.73 -8.99
C CYS A 22 -4.85 -6.02 -9.57
N VAL A 23 -6.18 -6.14 -9.54
CA VAL A 23 -6.89 -7.30 -10.10
C VAL A 23 -6.64 -7.42 -11.61
N LEU A 24 -6.73 -6.32 -12.35
CA LEU A 24 -6.48 -6.31 -13.80
C LEU A 24 -5.03 -6.69 -14.13
N THR A 25 -4.05 -6.19 -13.37
CA THR A 25 -2.64 -6.51 -13.58
C THR A 25 -2.37 -7.99 -13.35
N THR A 26 -2.92 -8.57 -12.28
CA THR A 26 -2.76 -10.00 -12.00
C THR A 26 -3.50 -10.86 -13.03
N LEU A 27 -4.67 -10.47 -13.50
CA LEU A 27 -5.38 -11.17 -14.58
C LEU A 27 -4.60 -11.11 -15.90
N ALA A 28 -4.01 -9.97 -16.24
CA ALA A 28 -3.18 -9.83 -17.44
C ALA A 28 -1.97 -10.78 -17.41
N VAL A 29 -1.39 -10.98 -16.23
CA VAL A 29 -0.32 -11.98 -16.03
C VAL A 29 -0.85 -13.40 -16.12
N GLN A 30 -2.01 -13.69 -15.53
CA GLN A 30 -2.59 -15.04 -15.53
C GLN A 30 -3.04 -15.50 -16.92
N LEU A 31 -3.42 -14.54 -17.79
CA LEU A 31 -3.79 -14.78 -19.18
C LEU A 31 -2.58 -14.79 -20.13
N ASP A 32 -1.35 -14.74 -19.60
CA ASP A 32 -0.10 -14.66 -20.36
C ASP A 32 -0.03 -13.47 -21.36
N ILE A 33 -0.83 -12.43 -21.13
CA ILE A 33 -0.78 -11.18 -21.91
C ILE A 33 0.49 -10.40 -21.56
N VAL A 34 0.87 -10.42 -20.28
CA VAL A 34 2.05 -9.72 -19.75
C VAL A 34 2.87 -10.68 -18.90
N SER A 35 4.18 -10.72 -19.14
CA SER A 35 5.06 -11.54 -18.32
C SER A 35 5.33 -10.86 -16.96
N PRO A 36 5.43 -11.61 -15.84
CA PRO A 36 5.92 -11.07 -14.56
C PRO A 36 7.28 -10.35 -14.71
N PHE A 37 8.10 -10.79 -15.66
CA PHE A 37 9.39 -10.18 -15.97
C PHE A 37 9.29 -8.76 -16.53
N GLN A 38 8.13 -8.35 -17.04
CA GLN A 38 7.89 -6.99 -17.51
C GLN A 38 7.38 -6.06 -16.40
N LEU A 39 6.98 -6.63 -15.25
CA LEU A 39 6.36 -5.89 -14.14
C LEU A 39 7.30 -5.63 -12.98
N TYR A 40 8.34 -6.46 -12.79
CA TYR A 40 9.27 -6.24 -11.68
C TYR A 40 10.07 -4.95 -11.84
N PHE A 41 10.40 -4.37 -10.69
CA PHE A 41 11.19 -3.16 -10.59
C PHE A 41 12.64 -3.45 -11.00
N ASN A 42 13.05 -2.91 -12.14
CA ASN A 42 14.42 -3.03 -12.66
C ASN A 42 15.00 -1.63 -12.88
N PRO A 43 15.83 -1.11 -11.95
CA PRO A 43 16.42 0.22 -12.09
C PRO A 43 17.20 0.40 -13.38
N ALA A 44 17.98 -0.60 -13.79
CA ALA A 44 18.77 -0.53 -15.01
C ALA A 44 17.89 -0.43 -16.26
N ALA A 45 16.79 -1.19 -16.34
CA ALA A 45 15.85 -1.08 -17.44
C ALA A 45 15.08 0.26 -17.42
N ILE A 46 14.74 0.78 -16.24
CA ILE A 46 14.07 2.07 -16.10
C ILE A 46 14.96 3.21 -16.61
N PHE A 47 16.22 3.27 -16.16
CA PHE A 47 17.12 4.37 -16.52
C PHE A 47 17.75 4.23 -17.90
N HIS A 48 18.10 3.02 -18.34
CA HIS A 48 18.76 2.82 -19.63
C HIS A 48 17.80 2.54 -20.79
N ARG A 49 16.61 1.96 -20.54
CA ARG A 49 15.63 1.60 -21.58
C ARG A 49 14.32 2.39 -21.51
N TYR A 50 14.22 3.34 -20.57
CA TYR A 50 13.03 4.20 -20.39
C TYR A 50 11.72 3.41 -20.15
N GLU A 51 11.80 2.26 -19.49
CA GLU A 51 10.63 1.42 -19.16
C GLU A 51 9.87 1.96 -17.92
N ILE A 52 9.34 3.19 -18.02
CA ILE A 52 8.74 3.95 -16.90
C ILE A 52 7.53 3.23 -16.29
N TRP A 53 6.80 2.42 -17.06
CA TRP A 53 5.65 1.67 -16.54
C TRP A 53 6.01 0.75 -15.37
N ARG A 54 7.26 0.26 -15.27
CA ARG A 54 7.76 -0.55 -14.15
C ARG A 54 7.68 0.14 -12.80
N LEU A 55 7.72 1.48 -12.80
CA LEU A 55 7.55 2.27 -11.58
C LEU A 55 6.13 2.15 -11.03
N PHE A 56 5.12 1.91 -11.87
CA PHE A 56 3.73 1.80 -11.45
C PHE A 56 3.29 0.35 -11.30
N THR A 57 3.65 -0.51 -12.26
CA THR A 57 3.22 -1.91 -12.27
C THR A 57 3.78 -2.72 -11.11
N SER A 58 4.97 -2.36 -10.61
CA SER A 58 5.57 -3.00 -9.43
C SER A 58 4.78 -2.78 -8.13
N PHE A 59 3.94 -1.74 -8.05
CA PHE A 59 3.00 -1.51 -6.94
C PHE A 59 1.66 -2.24 -7.11
N LEU A 60 1.32 -2.65 -8.33
CA LEU A 60 0.04 -3.26 -8.67
C LEU A 60 0.09 -4.80 -8.63
N PHE A 61 1.29 -5.37 -8.66
CA PHE A 61 1.48 -6.81 -8.70
C PHE A 61 1.84 -7.39 -7.32
N PHE A 62 1.03 -8.33 -6.84
CA PHE A 62 1.24 -9.04 -5.57
C PHE A 62 1.67 -10.50 -5.75
N GLY A 63 2.07 -10.91 -6.96
CA GLY A 63 2.39 -12.30 -7.29
C GLY A 63 1.30 -13.00 -8.11
N SER A 64 1.51 -14.29 -8.35
CA SER A 64 0.56 -15.16 -9.03
C SER A 64 -0.72 -15.35 -8.22
N VAL A 65 -1.80 -15.76 -8.90
CA VAL A 65 -3.07 -16.05 -8.25
C VAL A 65 -2.87 -17.19 -7.23
N GLY A 66 -3.07 -16.88 -5.96
CA GLY A 66 -2.87 -17.82 -4.86
C GLY A 66 -3.23 -17.20 -3.51
N PHE A 67 -2.97 -17.95 -2.44
CA PHE A 67 -3.27 -17.52 -1.06
C PHE A 67 -2.60 -16.18 -0.70
N ASN A 68 -1.33 -16.02 -1.07
CA ASN A 68 -0.55 -14.81 -0.82
C ASN A 68 -1.13 -13.57 -1.52
N PHE A 69 -1.48 -13.71 -2.80
CA PHE A 69 -2.15 -12.64 -3.57
C PHE A 69 -3.50 -12.24 -2.92
N LEU A 70 -4.36 -13.23 -2.63
CA LEU A 70 -5.67 -12.97 -2.05
C LEU A 70 -5.55 -12.25 -0.70
N PHE A 71 -4.64 -12.73 0.14
CA PHE A 71 -4.36 -12.14 1.45
C PHE A 71 -3.95 -10.67 1.30
N ASN A 72 -2.94 -10.39 0.47
CA ASN A 72 -2.47 -9.02 0.23
C ASN A 72 -3.54 -8.12 -0.36
N LEU A 73 -4.34 -8.61 -1.31
CA LEU A 73 -5.42 -7.85 -1.92
C LEU A 73 -6.50 -7.48 -0.91
N ILE A 74 -6.91 -8.42 -0.04
CA ILE A 74 -7.91 -8.17 1.01
C ILE A 74 -7.41 -7.10 1.98
N PHE A 75 -6.17 -7.21 2.46
CA PHE A 75 -5.61 -6.23 3.39
C PHE A 75 -5.44 -4.86 2.76
N THR A 76 -4.99 -4.83 1.52
CA THR A 76 -4.89 -3.60 0.72
C THR A 76 -6.23 -2.93 0.59
N TYR A 77 -7.25 -3.65 0.09
CA TYR A 77 -8.59 -3.13 -0.09
C TYR A 77 -9.17 -2.60 1.23
N ARG A 78 -9.08 -3.41 2.30
CA ARG A 78 -9.62 -3.07 3.62
C ARG A 78 -9.00 -1.80 4.17
N TYR A 79 -7.67 -1.71 4.23
CA TYR A 79 -7.02 -0.57 4.86
C TYR A 79 -6.97 0.68 3.97
N CYS A 80 -6.93 0.53 2.64
CA CYS A 80 -7.19 1.65 1.73
C CYS A 80 -8.55 2.26 2.02
N ARG A 81 -9.61 1.43 2.06
CA ARG A 81 -10.97 1.89 2.30
C ARG A 81 -11.09 2.58 3.66
N MET A 82 -10.55 1.97 4.71
CA MET A 82 -10.62 2.53 6.08
C MET A 82 -9.85 3.84 6.22
N LEU A 83 -8.76 4.04 5.47
CA LEU A 83 -8.04 5.31 5.43
C LEU A 83 -8.82 6.37 4.65
N GLU A 84 -9.34 6.03 3.48
CA GLU A 84 -10.05 6.97 2.59
C GLU A 84 -11.41 7.41 3.18
N GLU A 85 -12.19 6.49 3.76
CA GLU A 85 -13.47 6.79 4.42
C GLU A 85 -13.31 7.31 5.85
N GLY A 86 -12.19 6.97 6.52
CA GLY A 86 -11.91 7.36 7.90
C GLY A 86 -11.06 8.63 7.96
N SER A 87 -9.73 8.45 7.99
CA SER A 87 -8.79 9.54 8.23
C SER A 87 -8.82 10.63 7.14
N PHE A 88 -9.13 10.26 5.90
CA PHE A 88 -9.13 11.16 4.74
C PHE A 88 -10.52 11.41 4.17
N ARG A 89 -11.57 11.24 4.98
CA ARG A 89 -12.95 11.47 4.54
C ARG A 89 -13.13 12.87 3.98
N GLY A 90 -13.56 12.98 2.72
CA GLY A 90 -13.73 14.25 2.01
C GLY A 90 -12.42 14.95 1.62
N ARG A 91 -11.26 14.31 1.81
CA ARG A 91 -9.91 14.80 1.48
C ARG A 91 -9.16 13.78 0.63
N ALA A 92 -9.76 13.38 -0.48
CA ALA A 92 -9.17 12.40 -1.39
C ALA A 92 -7.79 12.85 -1.93
N ALA A 93 -7.59 14.15 -2.11
CA ALA A 93 -6.30 14.71 -2.53
C ALA A 93 -5.18 14.47 -1.50
N ASP A 94 -5.47 14.62 -0.19
CA ASP A 94 -4.52 14.30 0.89
C ASP A 94 -4.17 12.79 0.90
N PHE A 95 -5.16 11.93 0.63
CA PHE A 95 -4.93 10.48 0.53
C PHE A 95 -4.07 10.12 -0.69
N PHE A 96 -4.32 10.75 -1.83
CA PHE A 96 -3.49 10.57 -3.02
C PHE A 96 -2.07 11.09 -2.80
N LEU A 97 -1.90 12.20 -2.06
CA LEU A 97 -0.57 12.69 -1.68
C LEU A 97 0.18 11.67 -0.81
N MET A 98 -0.49 10.99 0.13
CA MET A 98 0.10 9.90 0.89
C MET A 98 0.57 8.76 -0.02
N PHE A 99 -0.21 8.40 -1.04
CA PHE A 99 0.17 7.39 -2.05
C PHE A 99 1.44 7.81 -2.80
N LEU A 100 1.48 9.05 -3.29
CA LEU A 100 2.64 9.59 -4.00
C LEU A 100 3.88 9.66 -3.12
N PHE A 101 3.74 10.14 -1.88
CA PHE A 101 4.85 10.21 -0.93
C PHE A 101 5.41 8.82 -0.62
N GLY A 102 4.52 7.89 -0.26
CA GLY A 102 4.88 6.51 0.03
C GLY A 102 5.55 5.82 -1.16
N GLY A 103 4.95 5.93 -2.35
CA GLY A 103 5.48 5.36 -3.58
C GLY A 103 6.84 5.93 -3.95
N THR A 104 7.02 7.26 -3.87
CA THR A 104 8.30 7.91 -4.19
C THR A 104 9.40 7.49 -3.23
N LEU A 105 9.12 7.48 -1.93
CA LEU A 105 10.10 7.07 -0.92
C LEU A 105 10.47 5.58 -1.07
N MET A 106 9.49 4.72 -1.34
CA MET A 106 9.72 3.30 -1.64
C MET A 106 10.56 3.09 -2.89
N ILE A 107 10.32 3.84 -3.97
CA ILE A 107 11.14 3.77 -5.19
C ILE A 107 12.59 4.14 -4.85
N ILE A 108 12.81 5.24 -4.13
CA ILE A 108 14.16 5.68 -3.74
C ILE A 108 14.87 4.59 -2.93
N ILE A 109 14.20 3.99 -1.94
CA ILE A 109 14.78 2.92 -1.12
C ILE A 109 15.04 1.66 -1.97
N ALA A 110 14.11 1.30 -2.86
CA ALA A 110 14.24 0.12 -3.71
C ALA A 110 15.42 0.18 -4.70
N LEU A 111 15.88 1.38 -5.08
CA LEU A 111 17.11 1.57 -5.86
C LEU A 111 18.36 1.03 -5.14
N PHE A 112 18.37 1.03 -3.81
CA PHE A 112 19.50 0.56 -3.00
C PHE A 112 19.35 -0.90 -2.56
N VAL A 113 18.10 -1.38 -2.41
CA VAL A 113 17.80 -2.69 -1.79
C VAL A 113 17.47 -3.79 -2.82
N ASN A 114 17.45 -3.48 -4.12
CA ASN A 114 17.17 -4.43 -5.22
C ASN A 114 15.90 -5.28 -4.98
N LEU A 115 14.80 -4.63 -4.59
CA LEU A 115 13.52 -5.30 -4.38
C LEU A 115 12.78 -5.48 -5.71
N LEU A 116 12.20 -6.66 -5.91
CA LEU A 116 11.52 -7.02 -7.17
C LEU A 116 10.12 -6.40 -7.30
N PHE A 117 9.34 -6.38 -6.20
CA PHE A 117 7.96 -5.91 -6.20
C PHE A 117 7.70 -5.05 -4.96
N LEU A 118 6.98 -3.94 -5.15
CA LEU A 118 6.72 -2.96 -4.10
C LEU A 118 5.27 -2.99 -3.59
N GLY A 119 4.36 -3.70 -4.27
CA GLY A 119 2.95 -3.79 -3.88
C GLY A 119 2.78 -4.25 -2.42
N HIS A 120 3.45 -5.32 -2.01
CA HIS A 120 3.35 -5.83 -0.64
C HIS A 120 3.86 -4.82 0.40
N ALA A 121 5.01 -4.17 0.16
CA ALA A 121 5.52 -3.11 1.03
C ALA A 121 4.51 -1.96 1.16
N PHE A 122 3.83 -1.61 0.06
CA PHE A 122 2.79 -0.61 0.03
C PHE A 122 1.58 -0.98 0.89
N THR A 123 1.12 -2.24 0.82
CA THR A 123 0.09 -2.76 1.73
C THR A 123 0.49 -2.57 3.19
N ILE A 124 1.72 -2.95 3.54
CA ILE A 124 2.23 -2.83 4.92
C ILE A 124 2.30 -1.37 5.37
N MET A 125 2.70 -0.44 4.49
CA MET A 125 2.67 1.00 4.78
C MET A 125 1.25 1.48 5.10
N LEU A 126 0.25 1.12 4.29
CA LEU A 126 -1.15 1.49 4.53
C LEU A 126 -1.65 0.94 5.87
N VAL A 127 -1.36 -0.33 6.14
CA VAL A 127 -1.69 -0.99 7.41
C VAL A 127 -1.03 -0.24 8.58
N TYR A 128 0.22 0.15 8.42
CA TYR A 128 0.98 0.87 9.43
C TYR A 128 0.34 2.23 9.74
N VAL A 129 0.10 3.06 8.72
CA VAL A 129 -0.49 4.39 8.91
C VAL A 129 -1.87 4.28 9.56
N TRP A 130 -2.71 3.37 9.06
CA TRP A 130 -4.04 3.14 9.64
C TRP A 130 -3.96 2.70 11.10
N SER A 131 -3.08 1.75 11.42
CA SER A 131 -2.96 1.20 12.77
C SER A 131 -2.48 2.23 13.79
N ARG A 132 -1.53 3.10 13.41
CA ARG A 132 -1.02 4.17 14.28
C ARG A 132 -2.03 5.30 14.50
N ARG A 133 -2.92 5.54 13.53
CA ARG A 133 -4.02 6.51 13.67
C ARG A 133 -5.19 5.98 14.50
N ASN A 134 -5.30 4.66 14.68
CA ASN A 134 -6.40 4.00 15.40
C ASN A 134 -5.90 3.14 16.57
N PRO A 135 -5.10 3.66 17.52
CA PRO A 135 -4.39 2.85 18.50
C PRO A 135 -5.30 2.06 19.45
N TRP A 136 -6.51 2.57 19.71
CA TRP A 136 -7.47 1.98 20.65
C TRP A 136 -8.35 0.90 20.04
N VAL A 137 -8.31 0.72 18.72
CA VAL A 137 -9.12 -0.28 18.03
C VAL A 137 -8.58 -1.68 18.34
N ARG A 138 -9.43 -2.53 18.89
CA ARG A 138 -9.13 -3.94 19.11
C ARG A 138 -9.36 -4.71 17.82
N MET A 139 -8.32 -5.42 17.39
CA MET A 139 -8.30 -6.26 16.21
C MET A 139 -8.44 -7.72 16.63
N ASN A 140 -9.31 -8.42 15.92
CA ASN A 140 -9.40 -9.87 15.99
C ASN A 140 -8.88 -10.44 14.66
N PHE A 141 -7.77 -11.15 14.71
CA PHE A 141 -7.12 -11.74 13.55
C PHE A 141 -7.55 -13.21 13.44
N PHE A 142 -8.41 -13.49 12.45
CA PHE A 142 -9.00 -14.81 12.17
C PHE A 142 -9.71 -15.49 13.34
N GLY A 143 -10.15 -14.76 14.36
CA GLY A 143 -10.78 -15.35 15.56
C GLY A 143 -9.79 -15.96 16.54
N LEU A 144 -8.49 -15.97 16.21
CA LEU A 144 -7.44 -16.67 16.95
C LEU A 144 -6.65 -15.74 17.86
N LEU A 145 -6.36 -14.52 17.38
CA LEU A 145 -5.51 -13.57 18.08
C LEU A 145 -6.24 -12.24 18.27
N ASN A 146 -6.28 -11.76 19.51
CA ASN A 146 -6.82 -10.44 19.84
C ASN A 146 -5.68 -9.51 20.26
N PHE A 147 -5.53 -8.39 19.56
CA PHE A 147 -4.50 -7.40 19.85
C PHE A 147 -4.97 -5.99 19.46
N GLN A 148 -4.23 -4.95 19.84
CA GLN A 148 -4.53 -3.57 19.46
C GLN A 148 -3.97 -3.24 18.08
N ALA A 149 -4.64 -2.35 17.33
CA ALA A 149 -4.26 -2.02 15.97
C ALA A 149 -2.75 -1.76 15.74
N PRO A 150 -1.99 -1.04 16.60
CA PRO A 150 -0.57 -0.75 16.38
C PRO A 150 0.33 -1.99 16.23
N TYR A 151 -0.10 -3.15 16.73
CA TYR A 151 0.63 -4.42 16.60
C TYR A 151 0.37 -5.12 15.27
N LEU A 152 -0.63 -4.69 14.51
CA LEU A 152 -1.02 -5.33 13.26
C LEU A 152 0.10 -5.43 12.22
N PRO A 153 0.90 -4.39 11.93
CA PRO A 153 1.99 -4.51 10.96
C PRO A 153 3.02 -5.59 11.36
N TRP A 154 3.23 -5.76 12.67
CA TRP A 154 4.14 -6.78 13.21
C TRP A 154 3.56 -8.19 13.15
N VAL A 155 2.25 -8.33 13.33
CA VAL A 155 1.55 -9.60 13.12
C VAL A 155 1.60 -10.00 11.64
N LEU A 156 1.39 -9.04 10.73
CA LEU A 156 1.52 -9.29 9.29
C LEU A 156 2.96 -9.65 8.91
N PHE A 157 3.96 -8.96 9.46
CA PHE A 157 5.38 -9.30 9.31
C PHE A 157 5.68 -10.75 9.73
N ALA A 158 5.20 -11.17 10.91
CA ALA A 158 5.40 -12.54 11.39
C ALA A 158 4.74 -13.57 10.46
N LEU A 159 3.51 -13.28 9.99
CA LEU A 159 2.82 -14.16 9.04
C LEU A 159 3.51 -14.19 7.68
N SER A 160 4.00 -13.06 7.19
CA SER A 160 4.73 -12.92 5.94
C SER A 160 5.99 -13.81 5.96
N LEU A 161 6.72 -13.81 7.08
CA LEU A 161 7.85 -14.69 7.31
C LEU A 161 7.44 -16.18 7.29
N LEU A 162 6.30 -16.54 7.88
CA LEU A 162 5.76 -17.92 7.82
C LEU A 162 5.34 -18.33 6.40
N LEU A 163 4.88 -17.38 5.58
CA LEU A 163 4.50 -17.61 4.18
C LEU A 163 5.71 -17.60 3.23
N GLY A 164 6.93 -17.40 3.73
CA GLY A 164 8.16 -17.37 2.93
C GLY A 164 8.36 -16.09 2.12
N ASN A 165 7.69 -15.00 2.49
CA ASN A 165 7.90 -13.69 1.86
C ASN A 165 9.22 -13.04 2.30
N SER A 166 9.64 -12.04 1.52
CA SER A 166 10.83 -11.26 1.85
C SER A 166 10.57 -10.31 3.02
N VAL A 167 11.28 -10.58 4.12
CA VAL A 167 11.31 -9.76 5.35
C VAL A 167 11.68 -8.30 5.06
N LEU A 168 12.56 -8.06 4.08
CA LEU A 168 13.01 -6.71 3.72
C LEU A 168 11.87 -5.85 3.16
N VAL A 169 10.91 -6.47 2.45
CA VAL A 169 9.76 -5.77 1.87
C VAL A 169 8.85 -5.25 2.97
N ASP A 170 8.62 -6.06 4.01
CA ASP A 170 7.81 -5.67 5.16
C ASP A 170 8.46 -4.56 5.99
N LEU A 171 9.76 -4.71 6.29
CA LEU A 171 10.50 -3.70 7.03
C LEU A 171 10.52 -2.36 6.30
N MET A 172 10.68 -2.38 4.97
CA MET A 172 10.57 -1.18 4.15
C MET A 172 9.18 -0.54 4.27
N GLY A 173 8.12 -1.34 4.17
CA GLY A 173 6.74 -0.87 4.35
C GLY A 173 6.50 -0.21 5.70
N ILE A 174 6.98 -0.83 6.77
CA ILE A 174 6.92 -0.31 8.15
C ILE A 174 7.70 1.00 8.27
N ALA A 175 8.93 1.05 7.75
CA ALA A 175 9.79 2.23 7.83
C ALA A 175 9.18 3.43 7.09
N VAL A 176 8.71 3.23 5.85
CA VAL A 176 8.05 4.27 5.06
C VAL A 176 6.75 4.73 5.72
N GLY A 177 5.95 3.80 6.24
CA GLY A 177 4.74 4.12 7.00
C GLY A 177 5.04 4.94 8.26
N HIS A 178 6.13 4.62 8.96
CA HIS A 178 6.57 5.37 10.14
C HIS A 178 7.02 6.78 9.79
N ILE A 179 7.81 6.94 8.72
CA ILE A 179 8.25 8.25 8.24
C ILE A 179 7.04 9.12 7.88
N TYR A 180 6.09 8.58 7.13
CA TYR A 180 4.87 9.31 6.78
C TYR A 180 4.08 9.72 8.03
N TYR A 181 3.80 8.76 8.93
CA TYR A 181 3.06 9.03 10.17
C TYR A 181 3.77 10.06 11.05
N PHE A 182 5.10 9.98 11.15
CA PHE A 182 5.87 10.96 11.91
C PHE A 182 5.75 12.36 11.31
N LEU A 183 5.92 12.51 10.00
CA LEU A 183 5.88 13.81 9.33
C LEU A 183 4.48 14.44 9.32
N GLU A 184 3.42 13.63 9.20
CA GLU A 184 2.04 14.12 9.08
C GLU A 184 1.31 14.24 10.43
N ASP A 185 1.48 13.26 11.32
CA ASP A 185 0.68 13.17 12.55
C ASP A 185 1.48 13.57 13.80
N VAL A 186 2.81 13.43 13.83
CA VAL A 186 3.64 13.72 15.02
C VAL A 186 4.29 15.10 14.93
N PHE A 187 5.01 15.36 13.86
CA PHE A 187 5.82 16.58 13.68
C PHE A 187 4.99 17.87 13.77
N PRO A 188 3.79 17.98 13.17
CA PRO A 188 3.01 19.22 13.26
C PRO A 188 2.48 19.51 14.67
N ASN A 189 2.44 18.51 15.55
CA ASN A 189 1.97 18.64 16.93
C ASN A 189 3.11 18.93 17.93
N GLN A 190 4.36 18.97 17.46
CA GLN A 190 5.51 19.35 18.28
C GLN A 190 5.65 20.88 18.38
N VAL A 191 6.37 21.35 19.41
CA VAL A 191 6.62 22.79 19.61
C VAL A 191 7.47 23.30 18.44
N GLY A 192 6.91 24.22 17.64
CA GLY A 192 7.54 24.71 16.40
C GLY A 192 7.25 23.85 15.15
N GLY A 193 6.41 22.82 15.27
CA GLY A 193 5.97 21.98 14.17
C GLY A 193 5.13 22.73 13.13
N PHE A 194 5.30 22.38 11.87
CA PHE A 194 4.45 22.84 10.77
C PHE A 194 4.10 21.68 9.86
N ARG A 195 2.99 21.78 9.14
CA ARG A 195 2.62 20.76 8.15
C ARG A 195 3.55 20.84 6.94
N ILE A 196 4.43 19.84 6.83
CA ILE A 196 5.36 19.66 5.69
C ILE A 196 4.58 19.19 4.46
N LEU A 197 3.69 18.21 4.63
CA LEU A 197 2.88 17.64 3.56
C LEU A 197 1.61 18.48 3.38
N ARG A 198 1.73 19.62 2.69
CA ARG A 198 0.55 20.38 2.26
C ARG A 198 0.11 19.92 0.89
N THR A 199 -1.15 19.53 0.77
CA THR A 199 -1.80 19.25 -0.50
C THR A 199 -1.78 20.50 -1.37
N PRO A 200 -1.11 20.46 -2.53
CA PRO A 200 -1.09 21.60 -3.41
C PRO A 200 -2.49 21.79 -4.02
N ARG A 201 -2.90 23.05 -4.23
CA ARG A 201 -4.27 23.42 -4.68
C ARG A 201 -4.71 22.84 -6.04
N PHE A 202 -3.79 22.20 -6.78
CA PHE A 202 -4.07 21.61 -8.10
C PHE A 202 -4.45 20.12 -8.04
N LEU A 203 -4.32 19.47 -6.87
CA LEU A 203 -4.78 18.11 -6.58
C LEU A 203 -6.14 18.15 -5.87
#